data_AF-A0A6I5CHS5-F1
#
_entry.id   AF-A0A6I5CHS5-F1
#
_cell.length_a   1.000
_cell.length_b   1.000
_cell.length_c   1.000
_cell.angle_alpha   90.00
_cell.angle_beta   90.00
_cell.angle_gamma   90.00
#
_symmetry.space_group_name_H-M   'P 1'
#
loop_
_entity.id
_entity.type
_entity.pdbx_description
1 polymer ?
#
loop_
_entity_poly.entity_id
_entity_poly.type
_entity_poly.pdbx_seq_one_letter_code
_entity_poly.pdbx_strand_id
1 'polypeptide(L)'
;GANPDYTATDRVRTVTADGCPAFEVTNDTRQTLTYTITYQLLTNSASAQVSAVQTMTPVAPGRTVRRAVDPGVLPPGSDGVAQVRVIKVRSVPTAEVPAETGPCPPSGVRVYADRGDAAMGLRVVGLHLANCGTRAYRL
;
A
#
# COMPACT_ATOMS: atom_id res chain seq x y z
N GLY A 1 -12.13 22.98 0.10
CA GLY A 1 -11.48 22.04 1.03
C GLY A 1 -10.33 21.40 0.29
N ALA A 2 -9.11 21.58 0.76
CA ALA A 2 -7.92 21.09 0.06
C ALA A 2 -7.95 19.56 -0.01
N ASN A 3 -8.12 19.03 -1.22
CA ASN A 3 -7.82 17.65 -1.56
C ASN A 3 -6.31 17.46 -1.32
N PRO A 4 -5.85 16.57 -0.43
CA PRO A 4 -4.42 16.27 -0.33
C PRO A 4 -4.01 15.37 -1.50
N ASP A 5 -4.06 15.93 -2.71
CA ASP A 5 -3.20 15.52 -3.83
C ASP A 5 -1.84 16.21 -3.61
N TYR A 6 -1.00 15.62 -2.77
CA TYR A 6 0.40 16.03 -2.64
C TYR A 6 1.30 14.78 -2.71
N THR A 7 1.97 14.65 -3.86
CA THR A 7 3.38 14.19 -3.98
C THR A 7 3.77 12.79 -3.47
N ALA A 8 2.84 11.85 -3.30
CA ALA A 8 3.17 10.52 -2.77
C ALA A 8 4.18 9.70 -3.64
N THR A 9 4.36 10.06 -4.91
CA THR A 9 5.41 9.53 -5.79
C THR A 9 6.81 10.02 -5.45
N ASP A 10 7.00 11.16 -4.77
CA ASP A 10 8.36 11.69 -4.56
C ASP A 10 9.20 10.80 -3.62
N ARG A 11 8.50 10.04 -2.75
CA ARG A 11 9.09 9.03 -1.86
C ARG A 11 9.25 7.64 -2.50
N VAL A 12 8.64 7.39 -3.66
CA VAL A 12 8.61 6.09 -4.32
C VAL A 12 8.99 6.24 -5.79
N ARG A 13 10.18 5.73 -6.14
CA ARG A 13 10.68 5.75 -7.51
C ARG A 13 10.62 4.35 -8.10
N THR A 14 10.23 4.27 -9.37
CA THR A 14 10.42 3.04 -10.15
C THR A 14 11.85 3.05 -10.69
N VAL A 15 12.60 1.99 -10.42
CA VAL A 15 13.97 1.78 -10.86
C VAL A 15 14.09 0.40 -11.53
N THR A 16 15.18 0.16 -12.24
CA THR A 16 15.52 -1.17 -12.76
C THR A 16 16.58 -1.80 -11.88
N ALA A 17 16.32 -3.01 -11.42
CA ALA A 17 17.16 -3.80 -10.53
C ALA A 17 17.36 -5.18 -11.14
N ASP A 18 18.60 -5.54 -11.49
CA ASP A 18 18.94 -6.86 -12.04
C ASP A 18 18.11 -7.22 -13.29
N GLY A 19 17.78 -6.21 -14.11
CA GLY A 19 16.96 -6.36 -15.31
C GLY A 19 15.45 -6.33 -15.08
N CYS A 20 14.99 -6.27 -13.83
CA CYS A 20 13.57 -6.27 -13.46
C CYS A 20 13.13 -4.92 -12.89
N PRO A 21 11.85 -4.52 -13.05
CA PRO A 21 11.32 -3.33 -12.40
C PRO A 21 11.28 -3.51 -10.88
N ALA A 22 11.67 -2.46 -10.16
CA ALA A 22 11.67 -2.39 -8.70
C ALA A 22 11.18 -1.03 -8.22
N PHE A 23 10.64 -1.00 -7.00
CA PHE A 23 10.39 0.22 -6.26
C PHE A 23 11.57 0.54 -5.36
N GLU A 24 12.02 1.79 -5.40
CA GLU A 24 12.89 2.40 -4.40
C GLU A 24 12.05 3.33 -3.53
N VAL A 25 12.01 3.07 -2.23
CA VAL A 25 11.16 3.79 -1.27
C VAL A 25 12.04 4.43 -0.22
N THR A 26 11.92 5.75 -0.06
CA THR A 26 12.64 6.53 0.94
C THR A 26 11.70 7.04 2.02
N ASN A 27 12.02 6.76 3.27
CA ASN A 27 11.36 7.33 4.43
C ASN A 27 12.19 8.49 4.99
N ASP A 28 11.80 9.71 4.64
CA ASP A 28 12.39 10.97 5.12
C ASP A 28 11.78 11.45 6.46
N THR A 29 10.86 10.68 7.04
CA THR A 29 10.19 11.02 8.29
C THR A 29 10.93 10.47 9.52
N ARG A 30 10.44 10.82 10.72
CA ARG A 30 11.00 10.36 12.00
C ARG A 30 10.35 9.09 12.54
N GLN A 31 9.33 8.56 11.87
CA GLN A 31 8.63 7.34 12.29
C GLN A 31 8.94 6.20 11.34
N THR A 32 8.96 4.96 11.83
CA THR A 32 8.97 3.80 10.94
C THR A 32 7.62 3.75 10.22
N LEU A 33 7.66 3.72 8.88
CA LEU A 33 6.47 3.74 8.04
C LEU A 33 6.31 2.43 7.27
N THR A 34 5.07 1.97 7.17
CA THR A 34 4.66 0.91 6.26
C THR A 34 4.01 1.56 5.03
N TYR A 35 4.48 1.22 3.83
CA TYR A 35 3.98 1.77 2.58
C TYR A 35 3.11 0.75 1.84
N THR A 36 2.02 1.23 1.26
CA THR A 36 1.18 0.47 0.33
C THR A 36 1.15 1.20 -1.01
N ILE A 37 1.66 0.54 -2.05
CA ILE A 37 1.81 1.08 -3.40
C ILE A 37 0.76 0.41 -4.30
N THR A 38 -0.11 1.20 -4.90
CA THR A 38 -1.02 0.78 -5.97
C THR A 38 -0.44 1.20 -7.31
N TYR A 39 -0.34 0.27 -8.25
CA TYR A 39 0.29 0.50 -9.55
C TYR A 39 -0.41 -0.27 -10.67
N GLN A 40 -0.14 0.16 -11.90
CA GLN A 40 -0.51 -0.53 -13.12
C GLN A 40 0.74 -1.20 -13.72
N LEU A 41 0.58 -2.45 -14.11
CA LEU A 41 1.54 -3.21 -14.89
C LEU A 41 1.13 -3.17 -16.36
N LEU A 42 2.06 -2.83 -17.24
CA LEU A 42 1.93 -2.96 -18.67
C LEU A 42 2.84 -4.08 -19.14
N THR A 43 2.28 -5.06 -19.84
CA THR A 43 3.05 -6.19 -20.42
C THR A 43 3.89 -5.74 -21.62
N ASN A 44 4.85 -6.54 -22.07
CA ASN A 44 5.74 -6.17 -23.18
C ASN A 44 4.98 -5.95 -24.49
N SER A 45 3.92 -6.70 -24.72
CA SER A 45 2.96 -6.52 -25.81
C SER A 45 2.02 -5.32 -25.65
N ALA A 46 2.03 -4.64 -24.50
CA ALA A 46 1.06 -3.63 -24.07
C ALA A 46 -0.42 -4.07 -24.16
N SER A 47 -0.69 -5.37 -24.30
CA SER A 47 -2.04 -5.92 -24.51
C SER A 47 -2.82 -6.13 -23.21
N ALA A 48 -2.15 -6.12 -22.05
CA ALA A 48 -2.78 -6.23 -20.75
C ALA A 48 -2.34 -5.10 -19.81
N GLN A 49 -3.34 -4.49 -19.15
CA GLN A 49 -3.14 -3.56 -18.04
C GLN A 49 -3.68 -4.20 -16.77
N VAL A 50 -2.79 -4.57 -15.86
CA VAL A 50 -3.17 -5.22 -14.59
C VAL A 50 -2.97 -4.22 -13.46
N SER A 51 -4.01 -4.00 -12.66
CA SER A 51 -3.88 -3.22 -11.42
C SER A 51 -3.42 -4.14 -10.29
N ALA A 52 -2.37 -3.73 -9.58
CA ALA A 52 -1.81 -4.47 -8.48
C ALA A 52 -1.54 -3.56 -7.28
N VAL A 53 -1.43 -4.18 -6.10
CA VAL A 53 -1.14 -3.52 -4.83
C VAL A 53 -0.03 -4.28 -4.14
N GLN A 54 1.00 -3.57 -3.68
CA GLN A 54 2.11 -4.14 -2.93
C GLN A 54 2.30 -3.39 -1.63
N THR A 55 2.27 -4.12 -0.52
CA THR A 55 2.67 -3.60 0.79
C THR A 55 4.15 -3.86 1.02
N MET A 56 4.87 -2.81 1.37
CA MET A 56 6.30 -2.86 1.65
C MET A 56 6.53 -3.32 3.09
N THR A 57 7.67 -3.96 3.33
CA THR A 57 8.17 -4.12 4.70
C THR A 57 8.38 -2.75 5.36
N PRO A 58 8.24 -2.65 6.69
CA PRO A 58 8.47 -1.39 7.42
C PRO A 58 9.81 -0.74 7.05
N VAL A 59 9.78 0.55 6.73
CA VAL A 59 10.96 1.34 6.37
C VAL A 59 11.28 2.25 7.55
N ALA A 60 12.43 2.02 8.18
CA ALA A 60 12.88 2.84 9.31
C ALA A 60 13.14 4.31 8.90
N PRO A 61 13.13 5.25 9.86
CA PRO A 61 13.44 6.66 9.63
C PRO A 61 14.76 6.87 8.89
N GLY A 62 14.77 7.74 7.89
CA GLY A 62 15.94 8.09 7.08
C GLY A 62 16.46 6.97 6.18
N ARG A 63 15.73 5.84 6.04
CA ARG A 63 16.16 4.70 5.23
C ARG A 63 15.53 4.73 3.85
N THR A 64 16.32 4.24 2.90
CA THR A 64 15.85 3.87 1.56
C THR A 64 15.91 2.35 1.42
N VAL A 65 14.84 1.77 0.88
CA VAL A 65 14.76 0.33 0.59
C VAL A 65 14.41 0.12 -0.87
N ARG A 66 14.99 -0.92 -1.48
CA ARG A 66 14.66 -1.36 -2.83
C ARG A 66 13.91 -2.69 -2.76
N ARG A 67 12.82 -2.81 -3.51
CA ARG A 67 12.01 -4.03 -3.59
C ARG A 67 11.57 -4.29 -5.02
N ALA A 68 11.76 -5.50 -5.50
CA ALA A 68 11.21 -5.92 -6.79
C ALA A 68 9.69 -5.71 -6.83
N VAL A 69 9.20 -5.26 -7.99
CA VAL A 69 7.76 -5.17 -8.23
C VAL A 69 7.20 -6.58 -8.26
N ASP A 70 6.15 -6.81 -7.48
CA ASP A 70 5.41 -8.07 -7.52
C ASP A 70 4.44 -8.04 -8.71
N PRO A 71 4.63 -8.84 -9.77
CA PRO A 71 3.72 -8.82 -10.91
C PRO A 71 2.32 -9.36 -10.56
N GLY A 72 2.14 -10.00 -9.40
CA GLY A 72 0.93 -10.72 -9.03
C GLY A 72 0.66 -11.87 -10.00
N VAL A 73 -0.63 -12.18 -10.21
CA VAL A 73 -1.07 -13.16 -11.21
C VAL A 73 -1.32 -12.43 -12.53
N LEU A 74 -0.44 -12.65 -13.50
CA LEU A 74 -0.60 -12.13 -14.86
C LEU A 74 -1.59 -12.99 -15.66
N PRO A 75 -2.34 -12.40 -16.62
CA PRO A 75 -3.17 -13.17 -17.54
C PRO A 75 -2.37 -14.22 -18.33
N PRO A 76 -2.97 -15.38 -18.68
CA PRO A 76 -2.32 -16.37 -19.53
C PRO A 76 -1.85 -15.76 -20.86
N GLY A 77 -0.65 -16.14 -21.30
CA GLY A 77 -0.06 -15.62 -22.55
C GLY A 77 0.58 -14.23 -22.42
N SER A 78 0.67 -13.66 -21.22
CA SER A 78 1.47 -12.45 -20.97
C SER A 78 2.95 -12.73 -21.19
N ASP A 79 3.65 -11.81 -21.83
CA ASP A 79 5.05 -11.89 -22.20
C ASP A 79 6.00 -11.27 -21.15
N GLY A 80 5.53 -11.11 -19.91
CA GLY A 80 6.24 -10.42 -18.82
C GLY A 80 5.82 -8.96 -18.66
N VAL A 81 6.47 -8.24 -17.72
CA VAL A 81 6.17 -6.82 -17.42
C VAL A 81 7.20 -5.92 -18.11
N ALA A 82 6.74 -5.03 -18.99
CA ALA A 82 7.59 -3.99 -19.60
C ALA A 82 7.70 -2.76 -18.71
N GLN A 83 6.56 -2.31 -18.17
CA GLN A 83 6.49 -1.02 -17.50
C GLN A 83 5.59 -1.08 -16.27
N VAL A 84 5.99 -0.30 -15.26
CA VAL A 84 5.26 -0.15 -14.01
C VAL A 84 4.92 1.33 -13.82
N ARG A 85 3.63 1.61 -13.71
CA ARG A 85 3.12 2.97 -13.46
C ARG A 85 2.52 3.04 -12.08
N VAL A 86 3.15 3.78 -11.18
CA VAL A 86 2.62 4.04 -9.84
C VAL A 86 1.36 4.91 -9.96
N ILE A 87 0.26 4.45 -9.36
CA ILE A 87 -1.03 5.14 -9.37
C ILE A 87 -1.26 5.86 -8.04
N LYS A 88 -0.91 5.21 -6.94
CA LYS A 88 -1.11 5.74 -5.59
C LYS A 88 -0.10 5.16 -4.63
N VAL A 89 0.39 5.99 -3.73
CA VAL A 89 1.20 5.56 -2.59
C VAL A 89 0.50 6.01 -1.32
N ARG A 90 0.39 5.11 -0.36
CA ARG A 90 -0.08 5.38 0.99
C ARG A 90 1.00 4.97 1.97
N SER A 91 1.15 5.72 3.05
CA SER A 91 2.04 5.39 4.16
C SER A 91 1.30 5.55 5.48
N VAL A 92 1.60 4.66 6.42
CA VAL A 92 1.08 4.70 7.78
C VAL A 92 2.22 4.38 8.75
N PRO A 93 2.29 5.02 9.94
CA PRO A 93 3.21 4.57 10.98
C PRO A 93 3.01 3.08 11.23
N THR A 94 4.09 2.31 11.28
CA THR A 94 3.99 0.84 11.36
C THR A 94 3.21 0.37 12.59
N ALA A 95 3.29 1.12 13.70
CA ALA A 95 2.54 0.84 14.92
C ALA A 95 1.02 1.12 14.82
N GLU A 96 0.58 1.78 13.75
CA GLU A 96 -0.81 2.15 13.45
C GLU A 96 -1.38 1.35 12.27
N VAL A 97 -0.66 0.34 11.78
CA VAL A 97 -1.13 -0.51 10.69
C VAL A 97 -2.44 -1.21 11.10
N PRO A 98 -3.48 -1.20 10.25
CA PRO A 98 -4.72 -1.90 10.52
C PRO A 98 -4.49 -3.37 10.89
N ALA A 99 -5.08 -3.82 11.99
CA ALA A 99 -4.97 -5.18 12.47
C ALA A 99 -6.28 -5.59 13.14
N GLU A 100 -6.73 -6.81 12.92
CA GLU A 100 -7.92 -7.36 13.60
C GLU A 100 -7.63 -7.61 15.09
N THR A 101 -6.41 -8.09 15.39
CA THR A 101 -5.97 -8.48 16.74
C THR A 101 -4.59 -7.89 17.08
N GLY A 102 -4.14 -8.05 18.32
CA GLY A 102 -2.81 -7.58 18.77
C GLY A 102 -2.86 -6.51 19.87
N PRO A 103 -1.77 -5.75 20.09
CA PRO A 103 -1.72 -4.64 21.04
C PRO A 103 -2.49 -3.40 20.52
N CYS A 104 -2.91 -2.51 21.43
CA CYS A 104 -3.58 -1.28 21.03
C CYS A 104 -2.57 -0.34 20.35
N PRO A 105 -2.88 0.25 19.18
CA PRO A 105 -2.01 1.25 18.58
C PRO A 105 -1.77 2.44 19.50
N PRO A 106 -0.67 3.21 19.34
CA PRO A 106 -0.42 4.42 20.12
C PRO A 106 -1.56 5.45 20.07
N SER A 107 -2.30 5.50 18.96
CA SER A 107 -3.52 6.29 18.84
C SER A 107 -4.62 5.84 19.81
N GLY A 108 -4.60 4.62 20.35
CA GLY A 108 -5.66 4.12 21.25
C GLY A 108 -6.91 3.62 20.51
N VAL A 109 -6.93 3.68 19.19
CA VAL A 109 -8.04 3.18 18.36
C VAL A 109 -7.49 2.15 17.39
N ARG A 110 -8.03 0.94 17.45
CA ARG A 110 -7.79 -0.08 16.45
C ARG A 110 -8.82 0.03 15.35
N VAL A 111 -8.37 -0.04 14.10
CA VAL A 111 -9.23 -0.03 12.93
C VAL A 111 -8.91 -1.24 12.06
N TYR A 112 -9.94 -1.97 11.64
CA TYR A 112 -9.81 -3.01 10.62
C TYR A 112 -11.07 -3.05 9.76
N ALA A 113 -10.90 -3.44 8.49
CA ALA A 113 -12.02 -3.71 7.61
C ALA A 113 -12.38 -5.19 7.72
N ASP A 114 -13.68 -5.51 7.63
CA ASP A 114 -14.10 -6.89 7.45
C ASP A 114 -13.69 -7.42 6.07
N ARG A 115 -13.66 -8.75 5.95
CA ARG A 115 -13.60 -9.40 4.65
C ARG A 115 -15.01 -9.33 4.04
N GLY A 116 -15.37 -8.18 3.49
CA GLY A 116 -16.68 -7.95 2.88
C GLY A 116 -17.05 -9.10 1.92
N ASP A 117 -18.17 -9.76 2.19
CA ASP A 117 -18.69 -10.82 1.33
C ASP A 117 -19.48 -10.18 0.19
N ALA A 118 -18.93 -10.27 -1.02
CA ALA A 118 -19.57 -9.76 -2.24
C ALA A 118 -20.57 -10.77 -2.80
N ALA A 119 -21.47 -11.29 -1.97
CA ALA A 119 -22.61 -12.03 -2.46
C ALA A 119 -23.67 -11.02 -2.95
N MET A 120 -23.76 -10.85 -4.28
CA MET A 120 -24.78 -10.05 -4.99
C MET A 120 -24.51 -8.54 -5.16
N GLY A 121 -23.35 -8.19 -5.71
CA GLY A 121 -23.19 -6.96 -6.52
C GLY A 121 -23.02 -5.63 -5.78
N LEU A 122 -23.12 -5.61 -4.45
CA LEU A 122 -22.79 -4.44 -3.63
C LEU A 122 -21.48 -4.71 -2.87
N ARG A 123 -20.48 -3.85 -3.07
CA ARG A 123 -19.25 -3.88 -2.26
C ARG A 123 -19.53 -3.19 -0.92
N VAL A 124 -20.13 -3.92 0.02
CA VAL A 124 -20.21 -3.46 1.41
C VAL A 124 -18.92 -3.89 2.10
N VAL A 125 -18.18 -2.90 2.60
CA VAL A 125 -17.03 -3.12 3.48
C VAL A 125 -17.40 -2.49 4.82
N GLY A 126 -17.48 -3.30 5.86
CA GLY A 126 -17.65 -2.85 7.23
C GLY A 126 -16.30 -2.37 7.77
N LEU A 127 -16.28 -1.16 8.31
CA LEU A 127 -15.13 -0.66 9.06
C LEU A 127 -15.39 -0.84 10.56
N HIS A 128 -14.55 -1.60 11.22
CA HIS A 128 -14.60 -1.79 12.66
C HIS A 128 -13.61 -0.85 13.34
N LEU A 129 -14.11 -0.08 14.31
CA LEU A 129 -13.30 0.76 15.18
C LEU A 129 -13.46 0.28 16.62
N ALA A 130 -12.35 -0.05 17.28
CA ALA A 130 -12.32 -0.42 18.68
C ALA A 130 -11.46 0.59 19.45
N ASN A 131 -12.09 1.38 20.32
CA ASN A 131 -11.36 2.18 21.30
C ASN A 131 -10.80 1.22 22.36
N CYS A 132 -9.50 0.99 22.30
CA CYS A 132 -8.76 0.15 23.23
C CYS A 132 -7.82 0.96 24.13
N GLY A 133 -7.84 2.30 23.99
CA GLY A 133 -7.05 3.23 24.78
C GLY A 133 -7.80 3.74 26.01
N THR A 134 -7.15 4.63 26.75
CA THR A 134 -7.70 5.26 27.97
C THR A 134 -8.41 6.58 27.70
N ARG A 135 -8.39 7.06 26.45
CA ARG A 135 -8.98 8.35 26.05
C ARG A 135 -10.36 8.12 25.44
N ALA A 136 -11.31 8.98 25.79
CA ALA A 136 -12.62 8.99 25.14
C ALA A 136 -12.49 9.56 23.72
N TYR A 137 -13.13 8.90 22.76
CA TYR A 137 -13.22 9.34 21.37
C TYR A 137 -14.63 9.80 21.05
N ARG A 138 -14.77 10.94 20.36
CA ARG A 138 -16.03 11.39 19.78
C ARG A 138 -16.02 11.03 18.29
N LEU A 139 -17.03 10.28 17.86
CA LEU A 139 -17.27 9.90 16.47
C LEU A 139 -18.16 10.92 15.78
#